data_AF-A0A8C6ZNN8-F1
#
_entry.id   AF-A0A8C6ZNN8-F1
#
_cell.length_a   1.000
_cell.length_b   1.000
_cell.length_c   1.000
_cell.angle_alpha   90.00
_cell.angle_beta   90.00
_cell.angle_gamma   90.00
#
_symmetry.space_group_name_H-M   'P 1'
#
loop_
_entity.id
_entity.type
_entity.pdbx_description
1 polymer ?
#
loop_
_entity_poly.entity_id
_entity_poly.type
_entity_poly.pdbx_seq_one_letter_code
_entity_poly.pdbx_strand_id
1 'polypeptide(L)' 'RKAHAMAVEKGSAWSCPKVQITCAMVNPPNHCFMDQHCPRFKKCCPTFCGRRCISRPPEQQEIGR' A
#
# COMPACT_ATOMS: atom_id res chain seq x y z
N ARG A 1 -11.93 12.74 31.32
CA ARG A 1 -11.42 12.86 29.93
C ARG A 1 -11.22 11.46 29.39
N LYS A 2 -12.27 10.84 28.84
CA LYS A 2 -12.13 9.51 28.24
C LYS A 2 -11.53 9.71 26.87
N ALA A 3 -10.27 9.31 26.69
CA ALA A 3 -9.71 9.15 25.36
C ALA A 3 -10.63 8.15 24.65
N HIS A 4 -11.37 8.64 23.66
CA HIS A 4 -12.04 7.77 22.71
C HIS A 4 -10.88 7.10 21.95
N ALA A 5 -10.46 5.92 22.42
CA ALA A 5 -9.59 5.05 21.65
C ALA A 5 -10.38 4.77 20.38
N MET A 6 -10.02 5.47 19.30
CA MET A 6 -10.54 5.22 17.99
C MET A 6 -10.25 3.75 17.73
N ALA A 7 -11.30 2.93 17.63
CA ALA A 7 -11.15 1.56 17.21
C ALA A 7 -10.28 1.60 15.96
N VAL A 8 -9.05 1.08 16.08
CA VAL A 8 -8.26 0.75 14.91
C VAL A 8 -9.10 -0.33 14.24
N GLU A 9 -9.93 0.09 13.30
CA GLU A 9 -10.26 -0.72 12.15
C GLU A 9 -8.93 -1.36 11.78
N LYS A 10 -8.81 -2.68 11.93
CA LYS A 10 -7.60 -3.43 11.59
C LYS A 10 -7.35 -3.41 10.07
N GLY A 11 -7.63 -2.29 9.40
CA GLY A 11 -7.19 -1.90 8.08
C GLY A 11 -5.69 -1.66 8.12
N SER A 12 -4.95 -2.77 8.12
CA SER A 12 -3.54 -2.91 7.78
C SER A 12 -2.64 -1.73 8.21
N ALA A 13 -2.05 -1.82 9.41
CA ALA A 13 -1.01 -0.92 9.94
C ALA A 13 0.31 -0.92 9.13
N TRP A 14 0.27 -1.36 7.88
CA TRP A 14 1.41 -1.42 6.98
C TRP A 14 1.41 -0.22 6.02
N SER A 15 2.61 0.27 5.73
CA SER A 15 2.86 1.39 4.85
C SER A 15 3.39 0.92 3.51
N CYS A 16 3.01 1.59 2.42
CA CYS A 16 3.49 1.26 1.09
C CYS A 16 5.03 1.15 1.02
N PRO A 17 5.56 0.25 0.18
CA PRO A 17 7.00 0.12 0.04
C PRO A 17 7.56 1.41 -0.59
N LYS A 18 8.78 1.78 -0.19
CA LYS A 18 9.47 2.92 -0.80
C LYS A 18 9.86 2.56 -2.23
N VAL A 19 9.31 3.29 -3.18
CA VAL A 19 9.69 3.18 -4.60
C VAL A 19 10.93 4.05 -4.83
N GLN A 20 12.04 3.44 -5.21
CA GLN A 20 13.31 4.15 -5.44
C GLN A 20 13.46 4.62 -6.89
N ILE A 21 12.80 3.95 -7.83
CA ILE A 21 12.90 4.21 -9.27
C ILE A 21 11.48 4.24 -9.84
N THR A 22 11.20 5.23 -10.69
CA THR A 22 9.94 5.34 -11.42
C THR A 22 10.19 5.31 -12.92
N CYS A 23 9.21 4.83 -13.69
CA CYS A 23 9.23 4.87 -15.15
C CYS A 23 9.24 6.31 -15.65
N ALA A 24 9.94 6.58 -16.76
CA ALA A 24 10.00 7.89 -17.40
C ALA A 24 8.74 8.18 -18.23
N MET A 25 7.57 8.09 -17.60
CA MET A 25 6.28 8.43 -18.21
C MET A 25 5.67 9.64 -17.50
N VAL A 26 5.24 10.63 -18.29
CA VAL A 26 4.61 11.86 -17.77
C VAL A 26 3.26 11.55 -17.10
N ASN A 27 2.52 10.58 -17.62
CA ASN A 27 1.23 10.16 -17.07
C ASN A 27 1.14 8.62 -17.00
N PRO A 28 1.70 7.98 -15.97
CA PRO A 28 1.65 6.54 -15.82
C PRO A 28 0.22 6.08 -15.48
N PRO A 29 -0.19 4.88 -15.94
CA PRO A 29 -1.54 4.37 -15.68
C PRO A 29 -1.73 4.07 -14.18
N ASN A 30 -2.78 4.64 -13.60
CA ASN A 30 -3.16 4.39 -12.22
C ASN A 30 -4.36 3.43 -12.19
N HIS A 31 -4.18 2.26 -11.58
CA HIS A 31 -5.26 1.28 -11.39
C HIS A 31 -6.08 1.55 -10.12
N CYS A 32 -5.59 2.43 -9.25
CA CYS A 32 -6.26 2.89 -8.05
C CYS A 32 -5.81 4.31 -7.72
N PHE A 33 -6.60 5.01 -6.90
CA PHE A 33 -6.25 6.35 -6.38
C PHE A 33 -6.27 6.39 -4.86
N MET A 34 -7.15 5.60 -4.25
CA MET A 34 -7.34 5.51 -2.80
C MET A 34 -7.39 4.04 -2.37
N ASP A 35 -7.08 3.76 -1.10
CA ASP A 35 -7.13 2.40 -0.53
C ASP A 35 -8.51 1.76 -0.68
N GLN A 36 -9.58 2.56 -0.68
CA GLN A 36 -10.97 2.11 -0.86
C GLN A 36 -11.25 1.54 -2.27
N HIS A 37 -10.45 1.91 -3.27
CA HIS A 37 -10.58 1.33 -4.61
C HIS A 37 -10.00 -0.09 -4.67
N CYS A 38 -9.26 -0.48 -3.64
CA CYS A 38 -8.60 -1.77 -3.58
C CYS A 38 -9.45 -2.80 -2.83
N PRO A 39 -9.54 -4.03 -3.35
CA PRO A 39 -10.27 -5.07 -2.65
C PRO A 39 -9.50 -5.49 -1.39
N ARG A 40 -10.22 -5.60 -0.27
CA ARG A 40 -9.92 -6.34 0.98
C ARG A 40 -8.43 -6.44 1.38
N PHE A 41 -8.04 -5.72 2.44
CA PHE A 41 -6.68 -5.70 3.03
C PHE A 41 -5.54 -5.32 2.06
N LYS A 42 -5.87 -4.66 0.94
CA LYS A 42 -4.91 -4.06 0.01
C LYS A 42 -4.94 -2.55 0.15
N LYS A 43 -3.79 -1.92 -0.11
CA LYS A 43 -3.64 -0.46 -0.14
C LYS A 43 -3.23 0.00 -1.53
N CYS A 44 -3.65 1.20 -1.89
CA CYS A 44 -3.27 1.82 -3.14
C CYS A 44 -1.90 2.47 -3.00
N CYS A 45 -0.88 1.82 -3.55
CA CYS A 45 0.50 2.22 -3.38
C CYS A 45 1.12 2.68 -4.71
N PRO A 46 2.07 3.63 -4.66
CA PRO A 46 2.93 3.90 -5.80
C PRO A 46 3.76 2.65 -6.11
N THR A 47 4.01 2.43 -7.39
CA THR A 47 4.89 1.37 -7.90
C THR A 47 5.94 1.99 -8.82
N PHE A 48 6.82 1.17 -9.39
CA PHE A 48 7.72 1.62 -10.46
C PHE A 48 6.98 2.39 -11.55
N CYS A 49 5.72 2.03 -11.86
CA CYS A 49 4.97 2.73 -12.89
C CYS A 49 3.50 2.88 -12.53
N GLY A 50 3.15 4.05 -12.00
CA GLY A 50 1.80 4.39 -11.57
C GLY A 50 1.42 3.77 -10.23
N ARG A 51 0.12 3.71 -9.95
CA ARG A 51 -0.44 3.20 -8.69
C ARG A 51 -1.17 1.88 -8.86
N ARG A 52 -0.98 0.97 -7.91
CA ARG A 52 -1.63 -0.34 -7.88
C ARG A 52 -2.04 -0.75 -6.47
N CYS A 53 -3.00 -1.66 -6.39
CA CYS A 53 -3.42 -2.27 -5.15
C CYS A 53 -2.42 -3.35 -4.73
N ILE A 54 -1.67 -3.08 -3.66
CA ILE A 54 -0.66 -3.99 -3.12
C ILE A 54 -1.14 -4.51 -1.76
N SER A 55 -0.98 -5.81 -1.53
CA SER A 55 -1.16 -6.42 -0.20
C SER A 55 0.06 -6.15 0.68
N ARG A 56 -0.10 -6.29 2.00
CA ARG A 56 1.04 -6.30 2.91
C ARG A 56 2.08 -7.32 2.39
N PRO A 57 3.34 -6.93 2.14
CA PRO A 57 4.40 -7.88 1.86
C PRO A 57 4.43 -8.85 3.04
N PRO A 58 4.64 -10.15 2.81
CA PRO A 58 4.83 -11.06 3.91
C PRO A 58 5.90 -10.45 4.82
N GLU A 59 5.59 -10.31 6.11
CA GLU A 59 6.49 -9.68 7.11
C GLU A 59 7.80 -10.47 7.29
N GLN A 60 7.94 -11.57 6.56
CA GLN A 60 9.09 -12.45 6.49
C GLN A 60 9.16 -12.97 5.04
N GLN A 61 9.95 -12.34 4.17
CA GLN A 61 10.73 -13.18 3.27
C GLN A 61 11.93 -13.57 4.11
N GLU A 62 11.85 -14.77 4.71
CA GLU A 62 13.02 -15.38 5.30
C GLU A 62 14.19 -15.27 4.32
N ILE A 63 15.21 -14.62 4.84
CA ILE A 63 16.62 -14.91 4.64
C ILE A 63 16.85 -16.31 4.04
N GLY A 64 17.52 -16.36 2.88
CA GLY A 64 18.15 -17.57 2.35
C GLY A 64 17.23 -18.64 1.73
N ARG A 65 17.19 -18.67 0.40
CA ARG A 65 17.29 -19.93 -0.33
C ARG A 65 18.07 -19.74 -1.62
#